data_AF-A0A9E1S8F2-F1
#
_entry.id   AF-A0A9E1S8F2-F1
#
_cell.length_a   1.000
_cell.length_b   1.000
_cell.length_c   1.000
_cell.angle_alpha   90.00
_cell.angle_beta   90.00
_cell.angle_gamma   90.00
#
_symmetry.space_group_name_H-M   'P 1'
#
loop_
_entity.id
_entity.type
_entity.pdbx_description
1 polymer ?
#
loop_
_entity_poly.entity_id
_entity_poly.type
_entity_poly.pdbx_seq_one_letter_code
_entity_poly.pdbx_strand_id
1 'polypeptide(L)'
;VLRPGLDFSSVWKHADEVDSGIESAINYAYDGELGFLTACPTNLGTGMRASVMMHLPGLVMSKNMDKVINAVNQLGIAVRGLFGEGSDANGSIFQISNQQTLGESESAIIDRLNSTLESLVRQENFARDKLLQDDRTRLIDKMSRAIGSLKTCHLIQSAEAMDLLSLVRLATDFGMMPDKFRGLADRMFIEVQPGHVQLSAGEAIEPNQRDELRAELLRNQFLRAPLLDLSSHS
;
A
#
# COMPACT_ATOMS: atom_id res chain seq x y z
N VAL A 1 5.04 -7.09 -14.33
CA VAL A 1 3.63 -6.74 -14.66
C VAL A 1 2.98 -6.10 -13.44
N LEU A 2 2.18 -5.04 -13.58
CA LEU A 2 1.47 -4.37 -12.48
C LEU A 2 -0.01 -4.17 -12.84
N ARG A 3 -0.93 -4.38 -11.89
CA ARG A 3 -2.38 -4.13 -12.06
C ARG A 3 -3.01 -3.60 -10.77
N PRO A 4 -4.12 -2.84 -10.85
CA PRO A 4 -4.89 -2.42 -9.69
C PRO A 4 -5.71 -3.60 -9.12
N GLY A 5 -5.94 -3.57 -7.80
CA GLY A 5 -6.76 -4.57 -7.11
C GLY A 5 -6.05 -5.90 -6.85
N LEU A 6 -6.81 -6.88 -6.37
CA LEU A 6 -6.33 -8.25 -6.12
C LEU A 6 -6.70 -9.14 -7.31
N ASP A 7 -5.80 -9.24 -8.29
CA ASP A 7 -6.00 -10.03 -9.51
C ASP A 7 -4.70 -10.75 -9.91
N PHE A 8 -4.24 -11.66 -9.05
CA PHE A 8 -3.04 -12.44 -9.37
C PHE A 8 -3.22 -13.34 -10.59
N SER A 9 -4.45 -13.80 -10.89
CA SER A 9 -4.69 -14.64 -12.06
C SER A 9 -4.34 -13.91 -13.35
N SER A 10 -4.87 -12.70 -13.56
CA SER A 10 -4.52 -11.93 -14.76
C SER A 10 -3.08 -11.44 -14.76
N VAL A 11 -2.53 -11.06 -13.60
CA VAL A 11 -1.13 -10.60 -13.50
C VAL A 11 -0.16 -11.74 -13.82
N TRP A 12 -0.41 -12.93 -13.29
CA TRP A 12 0.41 -14.12 -13.52
C TRP A 12 0.36 -14.53 -14.98
N LYS A 13 -0.83 -14.65 -15.56
CA LYS A 13 -0.99 -14.99 -16.98
C LYS A 13 -0.17 -14.06 -17.87
N HIS A 14 -0.23 -12.75 -17.63
CA HIS A 14 0.52 -11.80 -18.45
C HIS A 14 2.02 -11.82 -18.18
N ALA A 15 2.45 -12.13 -16.96
CA ALA A 15 3.87 -12.30 -16.64
C ALA A 15 4.44 -13.55 -17.33
N ASP A 16 3.71 -14.66 -17.28
CA ASP A 16 4.05 -15.93 -17.91
C ASP A 16 4.12 -15.83 -19.45
N GLU A 17 3.17 -15.10 -20.06
CA GLU A 17 3.19 -14.80 -21.51
C GLU A 17 4.45 -14.02 -21.92
N VAL A 18 4.87 -13.04 -21.11
CA VAL A 18 6.09 -12.26 -21.36
C VAL A 18 7.33 -13.13 -21.16
N ASP A 19 7.36 -13.93 -20.09
CA ASP A 19 8.49 -14.80 -19.76
C ASP A 19 8.71 -15.88 -20.83
N SER A 20 7.66 -16.60 -21.21
CA SER A 20 7.67 -17.58 -22.31
C SER A 20 8.12 -16.95 -23.64
N GLY A 21 7.71 -15.70 -23.89
CA GLY A 21 8.12 -14.94 -25.06
C GLY A 21 9.63 -14.67 -25.08
N ILE A 22 10.22 -14.33 -23.93
CA ILE A 22 11.67 -14.12 -23.79
C ILE A 22 12.43 -15.45 -23.90
N GLU A 23 11.98 -16.49 -23.21
CA GLU A 23 12.61 -17.82 -23.23
C GLU A 23 12.67 -18.41 -24.65
N SER A 24 11.68 -18.09 -25.50
CA SER A 24 11.70 -18.51 -26.91
C SER A 24 12.89 -17.98 -27.72
N ALA A 25 13.53 -16.90 -27.25
CA ALA A 25 14.65 -16.24 -27.91
C ALA A 25 16.00 -16.40 -27.17
N ILE A 26 15.98 -16.67 -25.85
CA ILE A 26 17.19 -16.78 -25.03
C ILE A 26 17.08 -17.94 -24.04
N ASN A 27 18.21 -18.60 -23.75
CA ASN A 27 18.26 -19.66 -22.74
C ASN A 27 18.48 -19.05 -21.35
N TYR A 28 17.61 -19.37 -20.40
CA TYR A 28 17.83 -19.04 -18.99
C TYR A 28 18.86 -19.95 -18.34
N ALA A 29 19.58 -19.42 -17.35
CA ALA A 29 20.45 -20.22 -16.50
C ALA A 29 19.57 -21.03 -15.54
N TYR A 30 19.53 -22.34 -15.74
CA TYR A 30 18.67 -23.24 -14.99
C TYR A 30 19.46 -24.46 -14.51
N ASP A 31 19.17 -24.90 -13.29
CA ASP A 31 19.68 -26.12 -12.69
C ASP A 31 18.52 -27.02 -12.27
N GLY A 32 18.67 -28.34 -12.45
CA GLY A 32 17.59 -29.30 -12.21
C GLY A 32 17.18 -29.46 -10.74
N GLU A 33 18.03 -29.08 -9.80
CA GLU A 33 17.73 -29.10 -8.36
C GLU A 33 17.44 -27.70 -7.83
N LEU A 34 18.19 -26.69 -8.30
CA LEU A 34 18.12 -25.31 -7.79
C LEU A 34 17.14 -24.40 -8.55
N GLY A 35 16.60 -24.83 -9.69
CA GLY A 35 15.73 -24.02 -10.54
C GLY A 35 16.47 -22.92 -11.30
N PHE A 36 15.80 -21.78 -11.51
CA PHE A 36 16.39 -20.60 -12.16
C PHE A 36 17.49 -19.99 -11.29
N LEU A 37 18.70 -19.92 -11.86
CA LEU A 37 19.88 -19.41 -11.18
C LEU A 37 19.88 -17.88 -11.17
N THR A 38 20.26 -17.32 -10.03
CA THR A 38 20.25 -15.87 -9.81
C THR A 38 21.34 -15.46 -8.83
N ALA A 39 21.84 -14.23 -8.98
CA ALA A 39 22.82 -13.66 -8.06
C ALA A 39 22.23 -13.32 -6.68
N CYS A 40 20.89 -13.19 -6.57
CA CYS A 40 20.22 -12.87 -5.32
C CYS A 40 19.62 -14.15 -4.70
N PRO A 41 20.15 -14.66 -3.58
CA PRO A 41 19.70 -15.95 -3.02
C PRO A 41 18.21 -16.01 -2.68
N THR A 42 17.57 -14.87 -2.40
CA THR A 42 16.13 -14.80 -2.08
C THR A 42 15.21 -15.03 -3.29
N ASN A 43 15.78 -15.10 -4.49
CA ASN A 43 15.05 -15.37 -5.73
C ASN A 43 15.42 -16.74 -6.34
N LEU A 44 16.25 -17.57 -5.68
CA LEU A 44 16.61 -18.89 -6.20
C LEU A 44 15.38 -19.80 -6.33
N GLY A 45 15.34 -20.68 -7.35
CA GLY A 45 14.20 -21.55 -7.62
C GLY A 45 13.32 -20.99 -8.74
N THR A 46 12.11 -20.57 -8.40
CA THR A 46 11.14 -20.00 -9.35
C THR A 46 11.54 -18.62 -9.88
N GLY A 47 12.42 -17.87 -9.20
CA GLY A 47 12.67 -16.46 -9.52
C GLY A 47 11.51 -15.53 -9.20
N MET A 48 10.35 -16.06 -8.79
CA MET A 48 9.11 -15.30 -8.67
C MET A 48 9.06 -14.47 -7.38
N ARG A 49 8.69 -13.20 -7.55
CA ARG A 49 8.20 -12.36 -6.45
C ARG A 49 6.81 -11.82 -6.77
N ALA A 50 5.80 -12.40 -6.14
CA ALA A 50 4.43 -11.91 -6.18
C ALA A 50 4.17 -11.04 -4.95
N SER A 51 3.52 -9.88 -5.15
CA SER A 51 3.20 -8.96 -4.06
C SER A 51 1.94 -8.16 -4.31
N VAL A 52 1.31 -7.71 -3.22
CA VAL A 52 0.19 -6.76 -3.23
C VAL A 52 0.47 -5.61 -2.28
N MET A 53 0.08 -4.41 -2.69
CA MET A 53 0.00 -3.24 -1.83
C MET A 53 -1.40 -3.14 -1.22
N MET A 54 -1.50 -3.18 0.11
CA MET A 54 -2.76 -3.11 0.84
C MET A 54 -2.79 -1.90 1.77
N HIS A 55 -3.94 -1.24 1.84
CA HIS A 55 -4.22 -0.18 2.81
C HIS A 55 -5.03 -0.77 3.96
N LEU A 56 -4.42 -0.85 5.14
CA LEU A 56 -4.92 -1.57 6.31
C LEU A 56 -5.12 -0.65 7.55
N PRO A 57 -5.81 0.52 7.41
CA PRO A 57 -5.99 1.45 8.51
C PRO A 57 -6.81 0.87 9.67
N GLY A 58 -7.77 -0.03 9.43
CA GLY A 58 -8.56 -0.68 10.46
C GLY A 58 -7.69 -1.51 11.41
N LEU A 59 -6.83 -2.35 10.85
CA LEU A 59 -5.87 -3.17 11.60
C LEU A 59 -4.83 -2.33 12.35
N VAL A 60 -4.36 -1.22 11.75
CA VAL A 60 -3.43 -0.29 12.41
C VAL A 60 -4.11 0.43 13.58
N MET A 61 -5.28 1.04 13.37
CA MET A 61 -5.99 1.80 14.39
C MET A 61 -6.49 0.93 15.54
N SER A 62 -6.80 -0.34 15.27
CA SER A 62 -7.17 -1.34 16.28
C SER A 62 -5.98 -2.02 16.96
N LYS A 63 -4.73 -1.64 16.59
CA LYS A 63 -3.47 -2.20 17.12
C LYS A 63 -3.38 -3.72 16.95
N ASN A 64 -3.92 -4.24 15.84
CA ASN A 64 -3.89 -5.68 15.53
C ASN A 64 -2.84 -6.05 14.47
N MET A 65 -2.15 -5.07 13.88
CA MET A 65 -1.20 -5.32 12.80
C MET A 65 -0.06 -6.26 13.20
N ASP A 66 0.51 -6.13 14.40
CA ASP A 66 1.61 -7.02 14.84
C ASP A 66 1.19 -8.49 14.91
N LYS A 67 -0.05 -8.76 15.33
CA LYS A 67 -0.61 -10.12 15.35
C LYS A 67 -0.75 -10.67 13.94
N VAL A 68 -1.20 -9.83 13.02
CA VAL A 68 -1.32 -10.17 11.59
C VAL A 68 0.05 -10.50 11.00
N ILE A 69 1.05 -9.64 11.22
CA ILE A 69 2.42 -9.83 10.73
C ILE A 69 2.99 -11.16 11.24
N ASN A 70 2.84 -11.44 12.53
CA ASN A 70 3.32 -12.69 13.12
C ASN A 70 2.64 -13.92 12.51
N ALA A 71 1.32 -13.86 12.26
CA ALA A 71 0.58 -14.97 11.68
C ALA A 71 0.98 -15.24 10.22
N VAL A 72 1.17 -14.21 9.39
CA VAL A 72 1.52 -14.40 7.98
C VAL A 72 2.99 -14.77 7.77
N ASN A 73 3.89 -14.30 8.65
CA ASN A 73 5.30 -14.71 8.63
C ASN A 73 5.45 -16.22 8.84
N GLN A 74 4.61 -16.83 9.69
CA GLN A 74 4.59 -18.30 9.89
C GLN A 74 4.17 -19.08 8.63
N LEU A 75 3.54 -18.40 7.65
CA LEU A 75 3.12 -18.97 6.37
C LEU A 75 4.13 -18.68 5.24
N GLY A 76 5.33 -18.17 5.54
CA GLY A 76 6.34 -17.82 4.53
C GLY A 76 5.99 -16.57 3.72
N ILE A 77 5.17 -15.67 4.29
CA ILE A 77 4.76 -14.41 3.67
C ILE A 77 5.38 -13.25 4.43
N ALA A 78 6.05 -12.35 3.71
CA ALA A 78 6.60 -11.12 4.26
C ALA A 78 5.58 -9.99 4.23
N VAL A 79 5.57 -9.18 5.29
CA VAL A 79 4.87 -7.89 5.33
C VAL A 79 5.88 -6.79 5.59
N ARG A 80 5.85 -5.73 4.78
CA ARG A 80 6.70 -4.54 4.92
C ARG A 80 5.86 -3.28 4.74
N GLY A 81 6.28 -2.17 5.34
CA GLY A 81 5.69 -0.87 5.04
C GLY A 81 5.98 -0.46 3.58
N LEU A 82 5.23 0.51 3.06
CA LEU A 82 5.39 1.02 1.68
C LEU A 82 6.84 1.40 1.32
N PHE A 83 7.65 1.82 2.30
CA PHE A 83 9.02 2.33 2.06
C PHE A 83 10.14 1.47 2.66
N GLY A 84 9.88 0.24 3.12
CA GLY A 84 10.93 -0.76 3.39
C GLY A 84 10.92 -1.45 4.76
N GLU A 85 12.07 -2.03 5.11
CA GLU A 85 12.29 -2.76 6.36
C GLU A 85 12.59 -1.78 7.52
N GLY A 86 11.83 -1.90 8.62
CA GLY A 86 11.96 -1.01 9.78
C GLY A 86 11.26 0.35 9.63
N SER A 87 10.57 0.62 8.53
CA SER A 87 9.77 1.84 8.38
C SER A 87 8.47 1.74 9.16
N ASP A 88 8.17 2.74 9.97
CA ASP A 88 6.83 2.97 10.53
C ASP A 88 5.78 2.86 9.42
N ALA A 89 4.65 2.24 9.75
CA ALA A 89 3.53 1.97 8.84
C ALA A 89 2.75 3.24 8.46
N ASN A 90 3.46 4.30 8.08
CA ASN A 90 2.91 5.61 7.74
C ASN A 90 1.93 5.45 6.57
N GLY A 91 0.76 6.05 6.75
CA GLY A 91 -0.34 5.92 5.79
C GLY A 91 -1.01 4.54 5.78
N SER A 92 -0.65 3.64 6.70
CA SER A 92 -1.24 2.29 6.82
C SER A 92 -1.17 1.47 5.53
N ILE A 93 -0.13 1.67 4.71
CA ILE A 93 0.08 0.92 3.47
C ILE A 93 1.19 -0.10 3.68
N PHE A 94 0.88 -1.35 3.32
CA PHE A 94 1.76 -2.49 3.48
C PHE A 94 1.94 -3.22 2.16
N GLN A 95 3.17 -3.62 1.87
CA GLN A 95 3.48 -4.62 0.86
C GLN A 95 3.45 -6.00 1.49
N ILE A 96 2.71 -6.92 0.87
CA ILE A 96 2.60 -8.31 1.30
C ILE A 96 3.10 -9.19 0.15
N SER A 97 4.09 -10.05 0.40
CA SER A 97 4.78 -10.80 -0.66
C SER A 97 5.27 -12.17 -0.21
N ASN A 98 5.55 -13.08 -1.15
CA ASN A 98 6.18 -14.36 -0.83
C ASN A 98 7.64 -14.19 -0.39
N GLN A 99 8.05 -14.99 0.59
CA GLN A 99 9.47 -15.15 0.95
C GLN A 99 10.09 -16.36 0.27
N GLN A 100 9.34 -17.47 0.23
CA GLN A 100 9.81 -18.71 -0.37
C GLN A 100 9.69 -18.67 -1.90
N THR A 101 10.78 -19.06 -2.55
CA THR A 101 10.94 -19.08 -4.01
C THR A 101 11.50 -20.41 -4.52
N LEU A 102 12.11 -21.23 -3.64
CA LEU A 102 12.64 -22.56 -3.93
C LEU A 102 11.80 -23.66 -3.27
N GLY A 103 11.63 -24.78 -3.97
CA GLY A 103 10.95 -25.97 -3.47
C GLY A 103 9.43 -25.96 -3.58
N GLU A 104 8.85 -24.95 -4.23
CA GLU A 104 7.42 -24.84 -4.53
C GLU A 104 7.21 -24.26 -5.92
N SER A 105 6.08 -24.59 -6.56
CA SER A 105 5.71 -24.00 -7.84
C SER A 105 5.15 -22.59 -7.70
N GLU A 106 5.26 -21.82 -8.77
CA GLU A 106 4.71 -20.49 -8.96
C GLU A 106 3.20 -20.44 -8.64
N SER A 107 2.45 -21.44 -9.11
CA SER A 107 1.02 -21.56 -8.84
C SER A 107 0.72 -21.73 -7.36
N ALA A 108 1.49 -22.58 -6.65
CA ALA A 108 1.32 -22.80 -5.22
C ALA A 108 1.64 -21.54 -4.41
N ILE A 109 2.67 -20.79 -4.82
CA ILE A 109 3.01 -19.48 -4.23
C ILE A 109 1.83 -18.51 -4.38
N ILE A 110 1.26 -18.40 -5.58
CA ILE A 110 0.12 -17.52 -5.87
C ILE A 110 -1.12 -17.92 -5.07
N ASP A 111 -1.45 -19.21 -5.02
CA ASP A 111 -2.63 -19.73 -4.32
C ASP A 111 -2.56 -19.47 -2.82
N ARG A 112 -1.38 -19.70 -2.22
CA ARG A 112 -1.14 -19.38 -0.81
C ARG A 112 -1.28 -17.88 -0.54
N LEU A 113 -0.64 -17.04 -1.37
CA LEU A 113 -0.75 -15.59 -1.22
C LEU A 113 -2.21 -15.13 -1.34
N ASN A 114 -2.95 -15.56 -2.36
CA ASN A 114 -4.37 -15.22 -2.53
C ASN A 114 -5.19 -15.59 -1.28
N SER A 115 -5.05 -16.82 -0.80
CA SER A 115 -5.79 -17.30 0.38
C SER A 115 -5.50 -16.45 1.63
N THR A 116 -4.25 -16.08 1.84
CA THR A 116 -3.87 -15.19 2.94
C THR A 116 -4.44 -13.78 2.74
N LEU A 117 -4.32 -13.21 1.55
CA LEU A 117 -4.79 -11.85 1.24
C LEU A 117 -6.31 -11.73 1.40
N GLU A 118 -7.09 -12.72 0.97
CA GLU A 118 -8.53 -12.75 1.21
C GLU A 118 -8.88 -12.73 2.70
N SER A 119 -8.13 -13.48 3.51
CA SER A 119 -8.28 -13.46 4.97
C SER A 119 -7.97 -12.07 5.55
N LEU A 120 -6.91 -11.43 5.07
CA LEU A 120 -6.54 -10.07 5.49
C LEU A 120 -7.59 -9.03 5.11
N VAL A 121 -8.17 -9.12 3.90
CA VAL A 121 -9.27 -8.24 3.49
C VAL A 121 -10.46 -8.38 4.44
N ARG A 122 -10.83 -9.61 4.81
CA ARG A 122 -11.92 -9.84 5.79
C ARG A 122 -11.61 -9.25 7.16
N GLN A 123 -10.39 -9.44 7.66
CA GLN A 123 -9.97 -8.91 8.96
C GLN A 123 -9.93 -7.37 8.98
N GLU A 124 -9.45 -6.75 7.90
CA GLU A 124 -9.44 -5.30 7.74
C GLU A 124 -10.85 -4.72 7.70
N ASN A 125 -11.74 -5.30 6.88
CA ASN A 125 -13.13 -4.85 6.82
C ASN A 125 -13.83 -4.97 8.17
N PHE A 126 -13.66 -6.11 8.86
CA PHE A 126 -14.19 -6.29 10.21
C PHE A 126 -13.64 -5.24 11.19
N ALA A 127 -12.34 -4.92 11.12
CA ALA A 127 -11.75 -3.89 11.97
C ALA A 127 -12.30 -2.49 11.66
N ARG A 128 -12.52 -2.15 10.40
CA ARG A 128 -13.15 -0.88 9.98
C ARG A 128 -14.58 -0.76 10.52
N ASP A 129 -15.39 -1.80 10.34
CA ASP A 129 -16.77 -1.84 10.83
C ASP A 129 -16.82 -1.68 12.35
N LYS A 130 -15.95 -2.40 13.06
CA LYS A 130 -15.85 -2.31 14.51
C LYS A 130 -15.44 -0.91 14.99
N LEU A 131 -14.50 -0.25 14.30
CA LEU A 131 -14.12 1.14 14.63
C LEU A 131 -15.29 2.11 14.48
N LEU A 132 -16.13 1.93 13.44
CA LEU A 132 -17.35 2.71 13.27
C LEU A 132 -18.39 2.41 14.36
N GLN A 133 -18.55 1.15 14.77
CA GLN A 133 -19.52 0.75 15.78
C GLN A 133 -19.10 1.21 17.20
N ASP A 134 -17.83 1.08 17.54
CA ASP A 134 -17.32 1.35 18.89
C ASP A 134 -17.31 2.86 19.20
N ASP A 135 -16.87 3.71 18.27
CA ASP A 135 -16.81 5.18 18.47
C ASP A 135 -16.85 5.95 17.14
N ARG A 136 -18.03 5.95 16.51
CA ARG A 136 -18.28 6.62 15.23
C ARG A 136 -17.85 8.09 15.24
N THR A 137 -18.24 8.84 16.28
CA THR A 137 -17.99 10.29 16.37
C THR A 137 -16.51 10.58 16.36
N ARG A 138 -15.71 9.82 17.12
CA ARG A 138 -14.26 10.00 17.14
C ARG A 138 -13.60 9.65 15.81
N LEU A 139 -14.07 8.62 15.11
CA LEU A 139 -13.55 8.28 13.79
C LEU A 139 -13.84 9.38 12.76
N ILE A 140 -15.07 9.90 12.75
CA ILE A 140 -15.47 11.03 11.90
C ILE A 140 -14.64 12.28 12.23
N ASP A 141 -14.42 12.60 13.51
CA ASP A 141 -13.61 13.76 13.91
C ASP A 141 -12.15 13.62 13.43
N LYS A 142 -11.55 12.43 13.56
CA LYS A 142 -10.20 12.16 13.02
C LYS A 142 -10.13 12.40 11.52
N MET A 143 -11.05 11.85 10.74
CA MET A 143 -11.08 12.02 9.28
C MET A 143 -11.33 13.48 8.89
N SER A 144 -12.23 14.17 9.59
CA SER A 144 -12.53 15.58 9.37
C SER A 144 -11.32 16.48 9.64
N ARG A 145 -10.60 16.23 10.75
CA ARG A 145 -9.36 16.94 11.09
C ARG A 145 -8.28 16.71 10.05
N ALA A 146 -8.14 15.48 9.54
CA ALA A 146 -7.17 15.20 8.49
C ALA A 146 -7.44 16.03 7.23
N ILE A 147 -8.69 16.07 6.77
CA ILE A 147 -9.09 16.90 5.63
C ILE A 147 -8.83 18.38 5.92
N GLY A 148 -9.19 18.86 7.12
CA GLY A 148 -8.92 20.23 7.55
C GLY A 148 -7.45 20.59 7.51
N SER A 149 -6.58 19.76 8.10
CA SER A 149 -5.13 19.94 8.10
C SER A 149 -4.56 19.97 6.68
N LEU A 150 -4.97 19.06 5.80
CA LEU A 150 -4.52 19.04 4.40
C LEU A 150 -4.94 20.31 3.62
N LYS A 151 -6.05 20.93 4.00
CA LYS A 151 -6.53 22.19 3.39
C LYS A 151 -5.76 23.43 3.81
N THR A 152 -5.18 23.43 5.02
CA THR A 152 -4.68 24.67 5.65
C THR A 152 -3.24 24.60 6.16
N CYS A 153 -2.60 23.42 6.22
CA CYS A 153 -1.25 23.28 6.74
C CYS A 153 -0.23 24.10 5.93
N HIS A 154 0.74 24.73 6.60
CA HIS A 154 1.83 25.47 5.93
C HIS A 154 3.17 24.74 5.97
N LEU A 155 3.28 23.72 6.81
CA LEU A 155 4.46 22.88 6.98
C LEU A 155 3.96 21.48 7.31
N ILE A 156 4.45 20.45 6.62
CA ILE A 156 4.04 19.07 6.88
C ILE A 156 5.16 18.07 6.54
N GLN A 157 5.45 17.19 7.48
CA GLN A 157 6.43 16.12 7.29
C GLN A 157 5.84 15.01 6.41
N SER A 158 6.72 14.21 5.79
CA SER A 158 6.29 13.09 4.93
C SER A 158 5.42 12.08 5.69
N ALA A 159 5.80 11.73 6.93
CA ALA A 159 5.06 10.77 7.74
C ALA A 159 3.64 11.25 8.07
N GLU A 160 3.51 12.50 8.55
CA GLU A 160 2.21 13.11 8.84
C GLU A 160 1.34 13.18 7.58
N ALA A 161 1.89 13.63 6.44
CA ALA A 161 1.16 13.67 5.18
C ALA A 161 0.60 12.29 4.80
N MET A 162 1.39 11.22 4.93
CA MET A 162 0.93 9.86 4.68
C MET A 162 -0.24 9.47 5.59
N ASP A 163 -0.17 9.77 6.88
CA ASP A 163 -1.23 9.42 7.84
C ASP A 163 -2.53 10.18 7.57
N LEU A 164 -2.44 11.46 7.22
CA LEU A 164 -3.62 12.26 6.87
C LEU A 164 -4.26 11.78 5.56
N LEU A 165 -3.44 11.46 4.55
CA LEU A 165 -3.92 10.91 3.28
C LEU A 165 -4.58 9.53 3.47
N SER A 166 -4.07 8.71 4.38
CA SER A 166 -4.70 7.44 4.78
C SER A 166 -6.11 7.64 5.34
N LEU A 167 -6.32 8.65 6.17
CA LEU A 167 -7.63 8.99 6.71
C LEU A 167 -8.59 9.52 5.64
N VAL A 168 -8.12 10.31 4.67
CA VAL A 168 -8.91 10.73 3.50
C VAL A 168 -9.36 9.52 2.69
N ARG A 169 -8.43 8.60 2.41
CA ARG A 169 -8.71 7.39 1.66
C ARG A 169 -9.73 6.52 2.39
N LEU A 170 -9.60 6.35 3.71
CA LEU A 170 -10.56 5.65 4.55
C LEU A 170 -11.95 6.32 4.53
N ALA A 171 -12.01 7.65 4.64
CA ALA A 171 -13.27 8.39 4.55
C ALA A 171 -13.96 8.18 3.20
N THR A 172 -13.18 8.08 2.13
CA THR A 172 -13.69 7.78 0.78
C THR A 172 -14.15 6.32 0.68
N ASP A 173 -13.41 5.36 1.26
CA ASP A 173 -13.81 3.94 1.29
C ASP A 173 -15.10 3.72 2.09
N PHE A 174 -15.38 4.55 3.10
CA PHE A 174 -16.69 4.59 3.76
C PHE A 174 -17.77 5.25 2.89
N GLY A 175 -17.44 6.00 1.85
CA GLY A 175 -18.43 6.76 1.08
C GLY A 175 -18.87 8.04 1.79
N MET A 176 -18.02 8.59 2.66
CA MET A 176 -18.20 9.93 3.24
C MET A 176 -17.55 11.03 2.38
N MET A 177 -16.82 10.63 1.33
CA MET A 177 -16.18 11.52 0.36
C MET A 177 -16.39 11.01 -1.07
N PRO A 178 -16.36 11.90 -2.08
CA PRO A 178 -16.41 11.48 -3.48
C PRO A 178 -15.22 10.60 -3.90
N ASP A 179 -15.46 9.56 -4.71
CA ASP A 179 -14.46 8.58 -5.16
C ASP A 179 -13.18 9.18 -5.76
N LYS A 180 -13.26 10.36 -6.38
CA LYS A 180 -12.08 11.07 -6.92
C LYS A 180 -11.00 11.32 -5.86
N PHE A 181 -11.38 11.43 -4.59
CA PHE A 181 -10.43 11.65 -3.49
C PHE A 181 -9.67 10.38 -3.10
N ARG A 182 -10.20 9.20 -3.41
CA ARG A 182 -9.46 7.93 -3.30
C ARG A 182 -8.27 7.93 -4.26
N GLY A 183 -8.52 8.23 -5.54
CA GLY A 183 -7.47 8.35 -6.55
C GLY A 183 -6.51 9.51 -6.29
N LEU A 184 -7.01 10.63 -5.76
CA LEU A 184 -6.14 11.74 -5.32
C LEU A 184 -5.21 11.31 -4.18
N ALA A 185 -5.72 10.62 -3.16
CA ALA A 185 -4.91 10.12 -2.05
C ALA A 185 -3.83 9.14 -2.57
N ASP A 186 -4.21 8.19 -3.43
CA ASP A 186 -3.29 7.23 -4.04
C ASP A 186 -2.14 7.92 -4.80
N ARG A 187 -2.46 8.97 -5.57
CA ARG A 187 -1.44 9.80 -6.25
C ARG A 187 -0.57 10.57 -5.26
N MET A 188 -1.19 11.19 -4.25
CA MET A 188 -0.47 12.01 -3.28
C MET A 188 0.49 11.19 -2.43
N PHE A 189 0.21 9.92 -2.13
CA PHE A 189 1.19 9.05 -1.46
C PHE A 189 2.54 8.97 -2.19
N ILE A 190 2.55 9.18 -3.51
CA ILE A 190 3.76 9.20 -4.33
C ILE A 190 4.34 10.61 -4.39
N GLU A 191 3.52 11.60 -4.75
CA GLU A 191 4.01 12.96 -5.05
C GLU A 191 4.47 13.73 -3.81
N VAL A 192 3.97 13.37 -2.62
CA VAL A 192 4.45 13.98 -1.37
C VAL A 192 5.78 13.40 -0.88
N GLN A 193 6.32 12.36 -1.53
CA GLN A 193 7.60 11.80 -1.09
C GLN A 193 8.77 12.78 -1.28
N PRO A 194 9.79 12.73 -0.42
CA PRO A 194 10.92 13.67 -0.48
C PRO A 194 11.55 13.79 -1.88
N GLY A 195 11.74 12.66 -2.57
CA GLY A 195 12.31 12.65 -3.93
C GLY A 195 11.42 13.31 -4.98
N HIS A 196 10.10 13.17 -4.89
CA HIS A 196 9.17 13.79 -5.82
C HIS A 196 9.03 15.30 -5.58
N VAL A 197 8.99 15.72 -4.31
CA VAL A 197 9.01 17.14 -3.94
C VAL A 197 10.32 17.79 -4.41
N GLN A 198 11.45 17.12 -4.19
CA GLN A 198 12.78 17.53 -4.65
C GLN A 198 12.84 17.64 -6.19
N LEU A 199 12.28 16.68 -6.91
CA LEU A 199 12.21 16.71 -8.38
C LEU A 199 11.34 17.87 -8.88
N SER A 200 10.18 18.08 -8.26
CA SER A 200 9.25 19.15 -8.63
C SER A 200 9.81 20.55 -8.39
N ALA A 201 10.71 20.71 -7.41
CA ALA A 201 11.38 21.98 -7.15
C ALA A 201 12.40 22.36 -8.24
N GLY A 202 12.95 21.37 -8.96
CA GLY A 202 13.94 21.60 -10.02
C GLY A 202 15.34 21.99 -9.55
N GLU A 203 15.54 22.18 -8.24
CA GLU A 203 16.81 22.54 -7.60
C GLU A 203 16.98 21.84 -6.26
N ALA A 204 18.21 21.68 -5.77
CA ALA A 204 18.48 21.10 -4.47
C ALA A 204 17.88 21.96 -3.35
N ILE A 205 16.98 21.37 -2.55
CA ILE A 205 16.28 22.07 -1.47
C ILE A 205 16.47 21.36 -0.13
N GLU A 206 16.56 22.17 0.92
CA GLU A 206 16.74 21.68 2.29
C GLU A 206 15.50 20.91 2.81
N PRO A 207 15.65 20.03 3.81
CA PRO A 207 14.54 19.26 4.38
C PRO A 207 13.32 20.10 4.78
N ASN A 208 13.52 21.25 5.43
CA ASN A 208 12.42 22.12 5.86
C ASN A 208 11.66 22.72 4.66
N GLN A 209 12.37 23.11 3.60
CA GLN A 209 11.74 23.64 2.39
C GLN A 209 10.94 22.55 1.65
N ARG A 210 11.35 21.28 1.72
CA ARG A 210 10.53 20.16 1.23
C ARG A 210 9.22 20.05 1.98
N ASP A 211 9.21 20.29 3.29
CA ASP A 211 8.00 20.22 4.11
C ASP A 211 7.02 21.38 3.82
N GLU A 212 7.55 22.56 3.48
CA GLU A 212 6.74 23.71 3.03
C GLU A 212 6.11 23.46 1.65
N LEU A 213 6.90 23.01 0.69
CA LEU A 213 6.43 22.70 -0.67
C LEU A 213 5.44 21.52 -0.68
N ARG A 214 5.66 20.52 0.17
CA ARG A 214 4.69 19.43 0.38
C ARG A 214 3.36 19.96 0.89
N ALA A 215 3.41 20.84 1.90
CA ALA A 215 2.20 21.46 2.43
C ALA A 215 1.49 22.28 1.36
N GLU A 216 2.22 23.03 0.54
CA GLU A 216 1.64 23.79 -0.57
C GLU A 216 0.95 22.90 -1.60
N LEU A 217 1.63 21.82 -2.04
CA LEU A 217 1.04 20.84 -2.95
C LEU A 217 -0.27 20.29 -2.38
N LEU A 218 -0.27 19.83 -1.13
CA LEU A 218 -1.44 19.28 -0.47
C LEU A 218 -2.57 20.32 -0.34
N ARG A 219 -2.27 21.54 0.11
CA ARG A 219 -3.26 22.62 0.17
C ARG A 219 -3.91 22.86 -1.19
N ASN A 220 -3.11 22.93 -2.26
CA ASN A 220 -3.62 23.16 -3.61
C ASN A 220 -4.54 22.03 -4.10
N GLN A 221 -4.20 20.77 -3.81
CA GLN A 221 -5.00 19.61 -4.19
C GLN A 221 -6.28 19.46 -3.36
N PHE A 222 -6.21 19.78 -2.06
CA PHE A 222 -7.31 19.59 -1.12
C PHE A 222 -8.17 20.83 -0.86
N LEU A 223 -7.81 22.01 -1.38
CA LEU A 223 -8.51 23.28 -1.14
C LEU A 223 -10.03 23.18 -1.28
N ARG A 224 -10.50 22.46 -2.31
CA ARG A 224 -11.92 22.24 -2.62
C ARG A 224 -12.47 20.91 -2.12
N ALA A 225 -11.79 20.25 -1.20
CA ALA A 225 -12.31 19.05 -0.55
C ALA A 225 -13.59 19.41 0.24
N PRO A 226 -14.69 18.67 0.01
CA PRO A 226 -15.93 18.89 0.72
C PRO A 226 -15.79 18.49 2.20
N LEU A 227 -16.77 18.88 3.00
CA LEU A 227 -16.96 18.25 4.30
C LEU A 227 -17.39 16.79 4.10
N LEU A 228 -17.20 15.97 5.14
CA LEU A 228 -17.66 14.59 5.12
C LEU A 228 -19.19 14.54 5.00
N ASP A 229 -19.68 13.72 4.07
CA ASP A 229 -21.08 13.36 4.00
C ASP A 229 -21.38 12.25 5.02
N LEU A 230 -22.21 12.57 6.02
CA LEU A 230 -22.54 11.65 7.10
C LEU A 230 -23.84 10.88 6.84
N SER A 231 -24.54 11.17 5.74
CA SER A 231 -25.82 10.55 5.38
C SER A 231 -25.67 9.13 4.82
N SER A 232 -24.49 8.76 4.33
CA SER A 232 -24.21 7.46 3.72
C SER A 232 -24.25 6.26 4.69
N HIS A 233 -24.37 6.50 6.01
CA HIS A 233 -24.43 5.43 7.03
C HIS A 233 -25.46 5.70 8.14
N SER A 234 -26.49 6.50 7.87
CA SER A 234 -27.63 6.67 8.81
C SER A 234 -28.62 5.52 8.71
#